data_AF-A0A840Y7P6-F1
#
_entry.id   AF-A0A840Y7P6-F1
#
_cell.length_a   1.000
_cell.length_b   1.000
_cell.length_c   1.000
_cell.angle_alpha   90.00
_cell.angle_beta   90.00
_cell.angle_gamma   90.00
#
_symmetry.space_group_name_H-M   'P 1'
#
loop_
_entity.id
_entity.type
_entity.pdbx_description
1 polymer ?
#
loop_
_entity_poly.entity_id
_entity_poly.type
_entity_poly.pdbx_seq_one_letter_code
_entity_poly.pdbx_strand_id
1 'polypeptide(L)'
;MPQEKQPPCRGDPQAERPDGTEDLALVGLLPSVRVVTIRGERPADELEAGDIVAVMAQGGYAPVQRVMETVVDLSRHPEAAPVLFAAWALEDHAPLRPTAVAPRSLVGLRGRLVPAEALVNGRSIRRAPARGVMRYVQLELGEHDLVIADGLRVASLRRGEAPCWPPLGPGAAREAMRRAAAERIPRLEAAGLLPR
;
A
#
# COMPACT_ATOMS: atom_id res chain seq x y z
N MET A 1 1.74 -34.02 -21.21
CA MET A 1 1.02 -32.94 -20.52
C MET A 1 1.84 -31.67 -20.67
N PRO A 2 1.36 -30.65 -21.39
CA PRO A 2 2.16 -29.45 -21.61
C PRO A 2 2.24 -28.64 -20.30
N GLN A 3 3.46 -28.31 -19.91
CA GLN A 3 3.74 -27.50 -18.72
C GLN A 3 3.24 -26.07 -18.96
N GLU A 4 2.35 -25.61 -18.09
CA GLU A 4 1.82 -24.25 -18.09
C GLU A 4 2.96 -23.30 -17.68
N LYS A 5 3.53 -22.60 -18.68
CA LYS A 5 4.55 -21.58 -18.46
C LYS A 5 3.93 -20.42 -17.67
N GLN A 6 4.36 -20.26 -16.42
CA GLN A 6 4.19 -19.02 -15.68
C GLN A 6 4.73 -17.85 -16.51
N PRO A 7 3.94 -16.77 -16.75
CA PRO A 7 4.43 -15.64 -17.51
C PRO A 7 5.54 -14.92 -16.71
N PRO A 8 6.57 -14.39 -17.40
CA PRO A 8 7.73 -13.81 -16.74
C PRO A 8 7.36 -12.52 -16.00
N CYS A 9 7.58 -12.48 -14.69
CA CYS A 9 7.45 -11.29 -13.84
C CYS A 9 8.54 -10.22 -14.10
N ARG A 10 9.15 -10.19 -15.29
CA ARG A 10 10.11 -9.15 -15.68
C ARG A 10 9.38 -8.10 -16.49
N GLY A 11 8.75 -7.15 -15.79
CA GLY A 11 8.46 -5.85 -16.38
C GLY A 11 9.78 -5.10 -16.55
N ASP A 12 10.03 -4.64 -17.76
CA ASP A 12 11.18 -3.79 -18.11
C ASP A 12 11.07 -2.46 -17.31
N PRO A 13 12.06 -2.10 -16.46
CA PRO A 13 11.99 -0.88 -15.65
C PRO A 13 11.99 0.41 -16.47
N GLN A 14 12.12 0.32 -17.81
CA GLN A 14 12.14 1.46 -18.73
C GLN A 14 10.99 1.46 -19.75
N ALA A 15 9.95 0.63 -19.59
CA ALA A 15 8.79 0.68 -20.47
C ALA A 15 7.91 1.92 -20.16
N GLU A 16 8.29 3.08 -20.68
CA GLU A 16 7.44 4.27 -20.72
C GLU A 16 6.10 3.93 -21.38
N ARG A 17 5.01 4.16 -20.64
CA ARG A 17 3.66 4.12 -21.22
C ARG A 17 3.41 5.37 -22.06
N PRO A 18 2.56 5.30 -23.10
CA PRO A 18 2.17 6.45 -23.91
C PRO A 18 1.40 7.55 -23.15
N ASP A 19 1.13 7.39 -21.85
CA ASP A 19 0.46 8.33 -20.95
C ASP A 19 1.27 8.72 -19.68
N GLY A 20 2.52 8.26 -19.55
CA GLY A 20 3.50 8.77 -18.57
C GLY A 20 3.16 8.61 -17.08
N THR A 21 2.15 7.81 -16.71
CA THR A 21 1.78 7.63 -15.30
C THR A 21 2.48 6.39 -14.74
N GLU A 22 3.51 6.58 -13.92
CA GLU A 22 4.17 5.47 -13.22
C GLU A 22 3.30 4.97 -12.06
N ASP A 23 3.07 3.66 -12.01
CA ASP A 23 2.09 3.03 -11.11
C ASP A 23 2.46 3.03 -9.63
N LEU A 24 3.74 3.32 -9.37
CA LEU A 24 4.26 3.63 -8.05
C LEU A 24 3.51 4.82 -7.43
N ALA A 25 2.96 5.73 -8.24
CA ALA A 25 2.22 6.92 -7.80
C ALA A 25 0.92 6.62 -7.02
N LEU A 26 0.45 5.37 -7.03
CA LEU A 26 -0.80 4.97 -6.42
C LEU A 26 -0.64 4.15 -5.13
N VAL A 27 0.59 3.88 -4.70
CA VAL A 27 0.90 3.18 -3.44
C VAL A 27 1.81 4.06 -2.58
N GLY A 28 1.59 4.05 -1.28
CA GLY A 28 2.39 4.78 -0.30
C GLY A 28 1.56 5.44 0.80
N LEU A 29 2.29 6.03 1.76
CA LEU A 29 1.79 6.83 2.86
C LEU A 29 1.93 8.32 2.50
N LEU A 30 1.13 9.20 3.10
CA LEU A 30 1.48 10.62 3.06
C LEU A 30 2.74 10.89 3.91
N PRO A 31 3.56 11.89 3.57
CA PRO A 31 4.77 12.25 4.32
C PRO A 31 4.57 12.33 5.84
N SER A 32 3.50 13.00 6.27
CA SER A 32 3.19 13.24 7.68
C SER A 32 2.66 12.04 8.46
N VAL A 33 2.37 10.92 7.79
CA VAL A 33 1.82 9.71 8.43
C VAL A 33 2.89 9.11 9.33
N ARG A 34 2.56 8.84 10.59
CA ARG A 34 3.56 8.37 11.55
C ARG A 34 3.63 6.86 11.61
N VAL A 35 4.80 6.32 11.31
CA VAL A 35 5.10 4.89 11.35
C VAL A 35 5.71 4.53 12.69
N VAL A 36 5.24 3.44 13.30
CA VAL A 36 5.81 2.93 14.55
C VAL A 36 7.21 2.38 14.28
N THR A 37 8.20 2.93 14.96
CA THR A 37 9.60 2.47 14.93
C THR A 37 10.07 2.05 16.32
N ILE A 38 11.24 1.42 16.41
CA ILE A 38 11.88 1.16 17.73
C ILE A 38 12.23 2.44 18.51
N ARG A 39 12.26 3.60 17.84
CA ARG A 39 12.52 4.92 18.45
C ARG A 39 11.23 5.69 18.73
N GLY A 40 10.07 5.03 18.66
CA GLY A 40 8.75 5.65 18.72
C GLY A 40 8.18 5.94 17.33
N GLU A 41 7.04 6.64 17.31
CA GLU A 41 6.37 7.02 16.07
C GLU A 41 7.13 8.13 15.32
N ARG A 42 7.49 7.89 14.06
CA ARG A 42 8.20 8.86 13.19
C ARG A 42 7.43 9.11 11.89
N PRO A 43 7.37 10.34 11.37
CA PRO A 43 6.80 10.63 10.05
C PRO A 43 7.44 9.76 8.95
N ALA A 44 6.65 9.39 7.94
CA ALA A 44 7.10 8.52 6.86
C ALA A 44 8.23 9.16 6.04
N ASP A 45 8.19 10.48 5.83
CA ASP A 45 9.23 11.23 5.10
C ASP A 45 10.52 11.47 5.90
N GLU A 46 10.53 11.17 7.19
CA GLU A 46 11.76 11.17 8.01
C GLU A 46 12.42 9.79 8.10
N LEU A 47 11.78 8.74 7.57
CA LEU A 47 12.36 7.40 7.60
C LEU A 47 13.47 7.28 6.56
N GLU A 48 14.49 6.51 6.91
CA GLU A 48 15.62 6.21 6.04
C GLU A 48 15.91 4.71 5.99
N ALA A 49 16.73 4.28 5.02
CA ALA A 49 17.22 2.92 4.98
C ALA A 49 17.99 2.59 6.29
N GLY A 50 17.69 1.44 6.88
CA GLY A 50 18.22 1.00 8.17
C GLY A 50 17.34 1.35 9.37
N ASP A 51 16.33 2.24 9.23
CA ASP A 51 15.36 2.45 10.30
C ASP A 51 14.56 1.16 10.55
N ILE A 52 14.29 0.89 11.83
CA ILE A 52 13.62 -0.35 12.24
C ILE A 52 12.17 -0.06 12.60
N VAL A 53 11.24 -0.57 11.79
CA VAL A 53 9.79 -0.35 11.89
C VAL A 53 9.08 -1.56 12.48
N ALA A 54 7.99 -1.33 13.20
CA ALA A 54 7.13 -2.41 13.70
C ALA A 54 6.33 -3.04 12.55
N VAL A 55 6.27 -4.37 12.56
CA VAL A 55 5.60 -5.18 11.53
C VAL A 55 4.63 -6.18 12.16
N MET A 56 3.57 -6.55 11.45
CA MET A 56 2.45 -7.31 12.02
C MET A 56 2.33 -8.74 11.49
N ALA A 57 2.60 -9.02 10.22
CA ALA A 57 2.43 -10.34 9.64
C ALA A 57 3.47 -11.32 10.18
N GLN A 58 4.75 -10.94 10.15
CA GLN A 58 5.84 -11.71 10.75
C GLN A 58 5.93 -11.48 12.27
N GLY A 59 5.37 -10.36 12.74
CA GLY A 59 5.47 -9.90 14.12
C GLY A 59 6.83 -9.26 14.44
N GLY A 60 6.84 -8.35 15.42
CA GLY A 60 8.06 -7.70 15.88
C GLY A 60 8.48 -6.52 15.02
N TYR A 61 9.73 -6.52 14.56
CA TYR A 61 10.37 -5.36 13.93
C TYR A 61 11.23 -5.77 12.73
N ALA A 62 11.23 -4.94 11.69
CA ALA A 62 12.01 -5.17 10.47
C ALA A 62 12.76 -3.90 10.02
N PRO A 63 13.96 -4.02 9.45
CA PRO A 63 14.69 -2.89 8.90
C PRO A 63 14.11 -2.46 7.53
N VAL A 64 13.87 -1.16 7.39
CA VAL A 64 13.61 -0.51 6.11
C VAL A 64 14.83 -0.67 5.22
N GLN A 65 14.64 -1.27 4.05
CA GLN A 65 15.70 -1.45 3.06
C GLN A 65 15.89 -0.21 2.21
N ARG A 66 14.77 0.45 1.88
CA ARG A 66 14.75 1.63 1.04
C ARG A 66 13.47 2.43 1.31
N VAL A 67 13.61 3.75 1.25
CA VAL A 67 12.49 4.68 1.21
C VAL A 67 12.46 5.28 -0.18
N MET A 68 11.28 5.25 -0.80
CA MET A 68 11.02 5.83 -2.10
C MET A 68 9.96 6.90 -1.98
N GLU A 69 9.98 7.83 -2.91
CA GLU A 69 8.95 8.84 -3.04
C GLU A 69 8.41 8.88 -4.45
N THR A 70 7.11 9.13 -4.56
CA THR A 70 6.48 9.48 -5.83
C THR A 70 5.70 10.77 -5.70
N VAL A 71 5.85 11.65 -6.68
CA VAL A 71 5.19 12.95 -6.76
C VAL A 71 4.20 12.92 -7.92
N VAL A 72 2.95 13.30 -7.66
CA VAL A 72 1.88 13.25 -8.65
C VAL A 72 1.09 14.55 -8.68
N ASP A 73 0.84 15.09 -9.87
CA ASP A 73 -0.09 16.21 -10.07
C ASP A 73 -1.52 15.67 -10.18
N LEU A 74 -2.33 15.92 -9.15
CA LEU A 74 -3.72 15.44 -9.08
C LEU A 74 -4.63 16.12 -10.12
N SER A 75 -4.19 17.21 -10.73
CA SER A 75 -4.91 17.87 -11.83
C SER A 75 -4.81 17.05 -13.12
N ARG A 76 -3.73 16.26 -13.27
CA ARG A 76 -3.50 15.35 -14.39
C ARG A 76 -3.94 13.91 -14.08
N HIS A 77 -3.78 13.50 -12.82
CA HIS A 77 -4.08 12.15 -12.33
C HIS A 77 -5.04 12.20 -11.13
N PRO A 78 -6.31 12.59 -11.33
CA PRO A 78 -7.27 12.72 -10.24
C PRO A 78 -7.57 11.39 -9.52
N GLU A 79 -7.38 10.26 -10.20
CA GLU A 79 -7.49 8.91 -9.64
C GLU A 79 -6.45 8.65 -8.52
N ALA A 80 -5.34 9.39 -8.53
CA ALA A 80 -4.28 9.33 -7.53
C ALA A 80 -4.59 10.11 -6.25
N ALA A 81 -5.78 10.72 -6.14
CA ALA A 81 -6.15 11.47 -4.95
C ALA A 81 -6.17 10.57 -3.68
N PRO A 82 -5.60 11.03 -2.55
CA PRO A 82 -5.48 10.22 -1.34
C PRO A 82 -6.82 9.69 -0.83
N VAL A 83 -6.77 8.53 -0.19
CA VAL A 83 -7.88 8.04 0.63
C VAL A 83 -7.63 8.47 2.07
N LEU A 84 -8.56 9.25 2.58
CA LEU A 84 -8.58 9.80 3.93
C LEU A 84 -9.37 8.89 4.84
N PHE A 85 -8.78 8.52 5.97
CA PHE A 85 -9.39 7.75 7.04
C PHE A 85 -9.57 8.64 8.25
N ALA A 86 -10.79 8.75 8.76
CA ALA A 86 -11.04 9.32 10.08
C ALA A 86 -10.47 8.41 11.17
N ALA A 87 -10.24 8.96 12.38
CA ALA A 87 -9.93 8.13 13.54
C ALA A 87 -11.05 7.09 13.76
N TRP A 88 -10.65 5.86 14.10
CA TRP A 88 -11.54 4.74 14.39
C TRP A 88 -12.50 4.39 13.25
N ALA A 89 -12.12 4.67 12.00
CA ALA A 89 -12.96 4.46 10.82
C ALA A 89 -13.18 2.97 10.48
N LEU A 90 -12.29 2.09 10.93
CA LEU A 90 -12.36 0.64 10.79
C LEU A 90 -12.74 0.00 12.14
N GLU A 91 -13.37 -1.17 12.07
CA GLU A 91 -13.95 -1.84 13.24
C GLU A 91 -12.95 -2.22 14.34
N ASP A 92 -11.66 -2.38 14.02
CA ASP A 92 -10.59 -2.65 14.99
C ASP A 92 -10.08 -1.36 15.69
N HIS A 93 -10.89 -0.30 15.72
CA HIS A 93 -10.53 1.04 16.18
C HIS A 93 -9.28 1.64 15.50
N ALA A 94 -9.06 1.28 14.22
CA ALA A 94 -8.01 1.82 13.38
C ALA A 94 -8.57 2.79 12.33
N PRO A 95 -7.81 3.79 11.87
CA PRO A 95 -6.56 4.29 12.45
C PRO A 95 -6.80 4.94 13.83
N LEU A 96 -5.74 5.10 14.63
CA LEU A 96 -5.84 5.75 15.96
C LEU A 96 -6.03 7.26 15.86
N ARG A 97 -5.69 7.85 14.72
CA ARG A 97 -5.85 9.26 14.39
C ARG A 97 -6.20 9.42 12.91
N PRO A 98 -6.72 10.59 12.47
CA PRO A 98 -6.95 10.81 11.06
C PRO A 98 -5.66 10.62 10.26
N THR A 99 -5.73 9.80 9.21
CA THR A 99 -4.58 9.48 8.36
C THR A 99 -4.98 9.40 6.89
N ALA A 100 -3.99 9.29 6.02
CA ALA A 100 -4.21 9.23 4.59
C ALA A 100 -3.17 8.37 3.89
N VAL A 101 -3.60 7.63 2.87
CA VAL A 101 -2.73 6.78 2.06
C VAL A 101 -3.09 6.91 0.59
N ALA A 102 -2.15 6.52 -0.28
CA ALA A 102 -2.41 6.40 -1.70
C ALA A 102 -3.55 5.39 -1.98
N PRO A 103 -4.33 5.57 -3.04
CA PRO A 103 -5.58 4.81 -3.25
C PRO A 103 -5.39 3.31 -3.42
N ARG A 104 -4.24 2.86 -3.95
CA ARG A 104 -3.91 1.44 -4.14
C ARG A 104 -3.05 0.87 -3.02
N SER A 105 -2.74 1.63 -1.97
CA SER A 105 -2.14 1.11 -0.75
C SER A 105 -3.04 0.03 -0.16
N LEU A 106 -2.47 -1.14 0.12
CA LEU A 106 -3.18 -2.25 0.70
C LEU A 106 -3.27 -2.07 2.22
N VAL A 107 -4.49 -2.03 2.73
CA VAL A 107 -4.81 -1.92 4.15
C VAL A 107 -5.14 -3.30 4.69
N GLY A 108 -4.51 -3.67 5.80
CA GLY A 108 -4.81 -4.90 6.53
C GLY A 108 -6.12 -4.75 7.33
N LEU A 109 -7.14 -5.53 6.98
CA LEU A 109 -8.44 -5.54 7.65
C LEU A 109 -8.94 -6.98 7.77
N ARG A 110 -9.21 -7.44 9.00
CA ARG A 110 -9.75 -8.80 9.30
C ARG A 110 -9.00 -9.91 8.55
N GLY A 111 -7.67 -9.87 8.58
CA GLY A 111 -6.83 -10.85 7.91
C GLY A 111 -6.80 -10.76 6.38
N ARG A 112 -7.29 -9.68 5.79
CA ARG A 112 -7.30 -9.47 4.34
C ARG A 112 -6.55 -8.19 3.99
N LEU A 113 -5.97 -8.18 2.81
CA LEU A 113 -5.41 -6.98 2.20
C LEU A 113 -6.44 -6.37 1.26
N VAL A 114 -6.87 -5.17 1.60
CA VAL A 114 -7.90 -4.45 0.84
C VAL A 114 -7.31 -3.12 0.37
N PRO A 115 -7.36 -2.79 -0.92
CA PRO A 115 -6.95 -1.47 -1.38
C PRO A 115 -7.74 -0.37 -0.68
N ALA A 116 -7.07 0.71 -0.30
CA ALA A 116 -7.70 1.83 0.40
C ALA A 116 -8.92 2.38 -0.34
N GLU A 117 -8.86 2.47 -1.67
CA GLU A 117 -9.99 2.98 -2.49
C GLU A 117 -11.23 2.10 -2.47
N ALA A 118 -11.09 0.81 -2.14
CA ALA A 118 -12.21 -0.12 -2.00
C ALA A 118 -12.92 0.03 -0.65
N LEU A 119 -12.27 0.68 0.33
CA LEU A 119 -12.83 0.95 1.67
C LEU A 119 -13.61 2.28 1.74
N VAL A 120 -13.61 3.08 0.66
CA VAL A 120 -14.30 4.37 0.61
C VAL A 120 -15.81 4.18 0.80
N ASN A 121 -16.34 4.78 1.85
CA ASN A 121 -17.76 4.73 2.22
C ASN A 121 -18.45 6.11 2.20
N GLY A 122 -17.71 7.16 1.87
CA GLY A 122 -18.22 8.54 1.78
C GLY A 122 -18.47 9.23 3.12
N ARG A 123 -18.16 8.58 4.24
CA ARG A 123 -18.36 9.10 5.61
C ARG A 123 -17.04 9.14 6.38
N SER A 124 -16.65 8.02 6.97
CA SER A 124 -15.42 7.88 7.75
C SER A 124 -14.19 7.61 6.88
N ILE A 125 -14.40 7.11 5.66
CA ILE A 125 -13.35 6.83 4.68
C ILE A 125 -13.76 7.47 3.36
N ARG A 126 -12.98 8.45 2.90
CA ARG A 126 -13.34 9.31 1.77
C ARG A 126 -12.14 9.62 0.90
N ARG A 127 -12.35 9.86 -0.39
CA ARG A 127 -11.29 10.42 -1.23
C ARG A 127 -11.09 11.90 -0.92
N ALA A 128 -9.84 12.35 -0.91
CA ALA A 128 -9.50 13.75 -0.91
C ALA A 128 -9.91 14.39 -2.25
N PRO A 129 -10.13 15.72 -2.29
CA PRO A 129 -10.26 16.44 -3.55
C PRO A 129 -8.99 16.26 -4.41
N ALA A 130 -9.17 15.96 -5.70
CA ALA A 130 -8.08 15.87 -6.66
C ALA A 130 -7.56 17.27 -7.03
N ARG A 131 -6.70 17.86 -6.18
CA ARG A 131 -6.15 19.20 -6.37
C ARG A 131 -4.70 19.28 -5.92
N GLY A 132 -3.87 19.94 -6.73
CA GLY A 132 -2.48 20.22 -6.41
C GLY A 132 -1.57 19.00 -6.60
N VAL A 133 -0.35 19.13 -6.07
CA VAL A 133 0.68 18.09 -6.15
C VAL A 133 0.66 17.28 -4.85
N MET A 134 0.66 15.96 -4.98
CA MET A 134 0.71 15.01 -3.86
C MET A 134 2.03 14.26 -3.85
N ARG A 135 2.55 13.98 -2.65
CA ARG A 135 3.72 13.13 -2.42
C ARG A 135 3.29 11.87 -1.68
N TYR A 136 3.81 10.74 -2.10
CA TYR A 136 3.63 9.46 -1.44
C TYR A 136 4.98 8.85 -1.10
N VAL A 137 5.11 8.35 0.12
CA VAL A 137 6.29 7.66 0.61
C VAL A 137 6.03 6.16 0.63
N GLN A 138 6.87 5.39 -0.05
CA GLN A 138 6.83 3.93 -0.02
C GLN A 138 8.00 3.38 0.79
N LEU A 139 7.69 2.44 1.67
CA LEU A 139 8.67 1.73 2.47
C LEU A 139 8.90 0.35 1.87
N GLU A 140 10.14 0.05 1.48
CA GLU A 140 10.56 -1.27 1.05
C GLU A 140 11.22 -2.00 2.21
N LEU A 141 10.73 -3.20 2.51
CA LEU A 141 11.29 -4.10 3.52
C LEU A 141 11.95 -5.31 2.85
N GLY A 142 12.73 -6.08 3.62
CA GLY A 142 13.36 -7.31 3.14
C GLY A 142 12.33 -8.32 2.65
N GLU A 143 11.28 -8.53 3.45
CA GLU A 143 10.08 -9.27 3.09
C GLU A 143 8.86 -8.36 3.20
N HIS A 144 7.85 -8.63 2.37
CA HIS A 144 6.59 -7.89 2.40
C HIS A 144 5.90 -8.05 3.76
N ASP A 145 5.54 -6.94 4.42
CA ASP A 145 4.80 -6.97 5.68
C ASP A 145 3.85 -5.77 5.81
N LEU A 146 3.07 -5.72 6.87
CA LEU A 146 2.22 -4.61 7.25
C LEU A 146 2.93 -3.75 8.29
N VAL A 147 3.25 -2.52 7.92
CA VAL A 147 3.72 -1.49 8.86
C VAL A 147 2.54 -0.88 9.60
N ILE A 148 2.79 -0.40 10.81
CA ILE A 148 1.80 0.31 11.63
C ILE A 148 1.98 1.81 11.41
N ALA A 149 1.06 2.43 10.67
CA ALA A 149 1.07 3.83 10.24
C ALA A 149 -0.15 4.57 10.80
N ASP A 150 0.03 5.49 11.76
CA ASP A 150 -1.04 6.16 12.51
C ASP A 150 -2.05 5.18 13.15
N GLY A 151 -1.60 3.96 13.44
CA GLY A 151 -2.43 2.85 13.91
C GLY A 151 -3.18 2.10 12.80
N LEU A 152 -3.06 2.51 11.54
CA LEU A 152 -3.49 1.76 10.37
C LEU A 152 -2.44 0.72 9.99
N ARG A 153 -2.87 -0.48 9.61
CA ARG A 153 -1.98 -1.52 9.07
C ARG A 153 -1.89 -1.35 7.56
N VAL A 154 -0.71 -1.01 7.05
CA VAL A 154 -0.50 -0.72 5.62
C VAL A 154 0.63 -1.59 5.09
N ALA A 155 0.43 -2.19 3.92
CA ALA A 155 1.42 -3.05 3.32
C ALA A 155 2.65 -2.28 2.82
N SER A 156 3.83 -2.79 3.15
CA SER A 156 5.12 -2.35 2.61
C SER A 156 5.35 -2.90 1.21
N LEU A 157 6.42 -2.47 0.56
CA LEU A 157 6.97 -3.16 -0.62
C LEU A 157 7.98 -4.22 -0.17
N ARG A 158 8.25 -5.18 -1.07
CA ARG A 158 9.32 -6.17 -0.89
C ARG A 158 10.50 -5.79 -1.76
N ARG A 159 11.71 -6.05 -1.26
CA ARG A 159 12.97 -5.81 -1.97
C ARG A 159 12.96 -6.41 -3.38
N GLY A 160 13.22 -5.55 -4.37
CA GLY A 160 13.34 -5.95 -5.77
C GLY A 160 12.00 -6.25 -6.47
N GLU A 161 10.87 -6.00 -5.81
CA GLU A 161 9.54 -6.06 -6.41
C GLU A 161 9.15 -4.67 -6.91
N ALA A 162 8.94 -4.53 -8.23
CA ALA A 162 8.10 -3.45 -8.74
C ALA A 162 6.64 -3.79 -8.34
N PRO A 163 5.79 -2.81 -7.98
CA PRO A 163 4.41 -3.08 -7.58
C PRO A 163 3.74 -3.97 -8.63
N CYS A 164 3.41 -5.22 -8.28
CA CYS A 164 2.85 -6.17 -9.23
C CYS A 164 1.36 -5.85 -9.45
N TRP A 165 1.06 -4.90 -10.32
CA TRP A 165 -0.30 -4.66 -10.78
C TRP A 165 -0.36 -4.86 -12.30
N PRO A 166 -1.35 -5.60 -12.83
CA PRO A 166 -1.61 -5.57 -14.27
C PRO A 166 -2.12 -4.18 -14.65
N PRO A 167 -1.88 -3.70 -15.89
CA PRO A 167 -2.49 -2.47 -16.38
C PRO A 167 -4.00 -2.58 -16.35
N LEU A 168 -4.63 -1.83 -15.47
CA LEU A 168 -6.06 -1.92 -15.24
C LEU A 168 -6.62 -0.52 -15.12
N GLY A 169 -7.44 -0.15 -16.11
CA GLY A 169 -8.30 1.02 -16.04
C GLY A 169 -9.27 0.97 -14.85
N PRO A 170 -9.95 2.08 -14.55
CA PRO A 170 -10.62 2.34 -13.26
C PRO A 170 -11.68 1.31 -12.83
N GLY A 171 -12.30 0.58 -13.77
CA GLY A 171 -13.24 -0.51 -13.44
C GLY A 171 -12.57 -1.88 -13.24
N ALA A 172 -11.48 -2.14 -13.96
CA ALA A 172 -10.79 -3.41 -13.94
C ALA A 172 -9.84 -3.54 -12.74
N ALA A 173 -9.34 -2.41 -12.20
CA ALA A 173 -8.49 -2.38 -11.01
C ALA A 173 -9.21 -2.94 -9.78
N ARG A 174 -10.47 -2.54 -9.56
CA ARG A 174 -11.31 -3.05 -8.46
C ARG A 174 -11.55 -4.55 -8.55
N GLU A 175 -11.89 -5.06 -9.73
CA GLU A 175 -12.21 -6.48 -9.92
C GLU A 175 -10.95 -7.37 -9.90
N ALA A 176 -9.87 -6.94 -10.55
CA ALA A 176 -8.61 -7.69 -10.49
C ALA A 176 -7.97 -7.62 -9.10
N MET A 177 -8.13 -6.54 -8.33
CA MET A 177 -7.70 -6.51 -6.93
C MET A 177 -8.55 -7.41 -6.04
N ARG A 178 -9.87 -7.50 -6.27
CA ARG A 178 -10.71 -8.52 -5.60
C ARG A 178 -10.19 -9.92 -5.89
N ARG A 179 -9.82 -10.20 -7.15
CA ARG A 179 -9.27 -11.48 -7.59
C ARG A 179 -7.88 -11.76 -7.01
N ALA A 180 -6.95 -10.80 -7.07
CA ALA A 180 -5.61 -10.92 -6.53
C ALA A 180 -5.60 -11.08 -5.00
N ALA A 181 -6.48 -10.36 -4.29
CA ALA A 181 -6.71 -10.61 -2.87
C ALA A 181 -7.24 -12.03 -2.64
N ALA A 182 -8.22 -12.49 -3.44
CA ALA A 182 -8.77 -13.85 -3.35
C ALA A 182 -7.76 -14.96 -3.66
N GLU A 183 -6.76 -14.71 -4.52
CA GLU A 183 -5.73 -15.70 -4.90
C GLU A 183 -4.54 -15.74 -3.92
N ARG A 184 -4.25 -14.64 -3.22
CA ARG A 184 -3.14 -14.54 -2.25
C ARG A 184 -3.57 -14.97 -0.84
N ILE A 185 -4.87 -14.90 -0.53
CA ILE A 185 -5.48 -15.34 0.75
C ILE A 185 -5.19 -16.83 1.05
N PRO A 186 -5.41 -17.81 0.14
CA PRO A 186 -5.13 -19.21 0.42
C PRO A 186 -3.65 -19.51 0.74
N ARG A 187 -2.71 -18.73 0.18
CA ARG A 187 -1.27 -18.85 0.49
C ARG A 187 -0.92 -18.30 1.87
N LEU A 188 -1.60 -17.23 2.31
CA LEU A 188 -1.41 -16.64 3.63
C LEU A 188 -2.09 -17.48 4.73
N GLU A 189 -3.23 -18.09 4.43
CA GLU A 189 -3.91 -19.10 5.27
C GLU A 189 -3.06 -20.37 5.41
N ALA A 190 -2.49 -20.88 4.31
CA ALA A 190 -1.59 -22.04 4.34
C ALA A 190 -0.28 -21.78 5.10
N ALA A 191 0.17 -20.51 5.15
CA ALA A 191 1.33 -20.08 5.93
C ALA A 191 1.00 -19.80 7.41
N GLY A 192 -0.26 -19.94 7.84
CA GLY A 192 -0.67 -19.70 9.23
C GLY A 192 -0.61 -18.23 9.66
N LEU A 193 -0.51 -17.30 8.71
CA LEU A 193 -0.36 -15.86 8.95
C LEU A 193 -1.70 -15.14 9.16
N LEU A 194 -2.81 -15.89 9.19
CA LEU A 194 -4.16 -15.41 9.44
C LEU A 194 -4.83 -16.26 10.54
N PRO A 195 -5.46 -15.67 11.56
CA PRO A 195 -6.29 -16.44 12.49
C PRO A 195 -7.52 -16.98 11.74
N ARG A 196 -7.84 -18.25 12.00
CA ARG A 196 -8.99 -18.98 11.43
C ARG A 196 -10.33 -18.38 11.84
#